data_AF-A0A0N1AY01-F1
#
_entry.id   AF-A0A0N1AY01-F1
#
_cell.length_a   1.000
_cell.length_b   1.000
_cell.length_c   1.000
_cell.angle_alpha   90.00
_cell.angle_beta   90.00
_cell.angle_gamma   90.00
#
_symmetry.space_group_name_H-M   'P 1'
#
loop_
_entity.id
_entity.type
_entity.pdbx_description
1 polymer ?
#
loop_
_entity_poly.entity_id
_entity_poly.type
_entity_poly.pdbx_seq_one_letter_code
_entity_poly.pdbx_strand_id
1 'polypeptide(L)'
;MLKDIEKLVLGKSSSDLSSAEQKVLKRARERRTVSTNAGEDFLAHATFGQRVADDIARVGGSWGFIIGFMLFLVAWVILNTVILATGALDPYPFIFLNLLLSMLAAIQAPIIMMSQNRQTERDRFMAAKDYEINLKAEIEVLALHHKIDEEVVKELREARQEIYALRQAIETLSSKAHNSQN
;
A
#
# COMPACT_ATOMS: atom_id res chain seq x y z
N MET A 1 -17.01 24.75 5.78
CA MET A 1 -16.82 23.28 5.70
C MET A 1 -15.51 22.87 5.05
N LEU A 2 -15.35 22.81 3.72
CA LEU A 2 -14.09 22.34 3.09
C LEU A 2 -12.86 23.20 3.41
N LYS A 3 -13.03 24.53 3.45
CA LYS A 3 -11.96 25.48 3.83
C LYS A 3 -11.54 25.37 5.30
N ASP A 4 -12.44 24.90 6.16
CA ASP A 4 -12.18 24.76 7.60
C ASP A 4 -11.44 23.45 7.88
N ILE A 5 -11.76 22.38 7.14
CA ILE A 5 -11.05 21.10 7.17
C ILE A 5 -9.63 21.23 6.59
N GLU A 6 -9.43 22.02 5.53
CA GLU A 6 -8.10 22.35 5.00
C GLU A 6 -7.19 22.99 6.07
N LYS A 7 -7.74 23.93 6.84
CA LYS A 7 -7.00 24.59 7.93
C LYS A 7 -6.72 23.67 9.12
N LEU A 8 -7.66 22.78 9.44
CA LEU A 8 -7.60 21.96 10.65
C LEU A 8 -6.70 20.72 10.50
N VAL A 9 -6.67 20.11 9.31
CA VAL A 9 -5.90 18.87 9.06
C VAL A 9 -4.46 19.16 8.63
N LEU A 10 -4.20 20.21 7.86
CA LEU A 10 -2.87 20.49 7.30
C LEU A 10 -2.09 21.59 8.01
N GLY A 11 -2.71 22.34 8.93
CA GLY A 11 -2.05 23.45 9.63
C GLY A 11 -1.49 24.56 8.72
N LYS A 12 -1.79 24.52 7.42
CA LYS A 12 -1.28 25.42 6.38
C LYS A 12 -2.40 25.85 5.43
N SER A 13 -2.36 27.13 5.03
CA SER A 13 -3.30 27.73 4.09
C SER A 13 -3.12 27.14 2.70
N SER A 14 -4.18 27.00 1.89
CA SER A 14 -4.18 26.37 0.55
C SER A 14 -3.14 26.91 -0.44
N SER A 15 -2.50 28.04 -0.14
CA SER A 15 -1.39 28.65 -0.87
C SER A 15 -0.02 27.98 -0.65
N ASP A 16 0.14 27.15 0.39
CA ASP A 16 1.41 26.49 0.77
C ASP A 16 1.41 24.97 0.52
N LEU A 17 0.40 24.45 -0.17
CA LEU A 17 0.25 23.02 -0.43
C LEU A 17 1.23 22.54 -1.51
N SER A 18 1.95 21.45 -1.21
CA SER A 18 2.82 20.76 -2.16
C SER A 18 2.00 20.20 -3.34
N SER A 19 2.65 20.06 -4.51
CA SER A 19 2.04 19.48 -5.72
C SER A 19 1.40 18.09 -5.49
N ALA A 20 1.87 17.36 -4.47
CA ALA A 20 1.28 16.09 -4.04
C ALA A 20 -0.09 16.28 -3.37
N GLU A 21 -0.21 17.24 -2.45
CA GLU A 21 -1.43 17.50 -1.66
C GLU A 21 -2.55 18.06 -2.54
N GLN A 22 -2.22 18.94 -3.50
CA GLN A 22 -3.18 19.42 -4.50
C GLN A 22 -3.74 18.29 -5.37
N LYS A 23 -2.91 17.30 -5.70
CA LYS A 23 -3.30 16.11 -6.48
C LYS A 23 -4.30 15.25 -5.70
N VAL A 24 -4.08 15.09 -4.40
CA VAL A 24 -4.97 14.33 -3.50
C VAL A 24 -6.32 15.05 -3.35
N LEU A 25 -6.31 16.37 -3.12
CA LEU A 25 -7.53 17.17 -2.96
C LEU A 25 -8.39 17.17 -4.24
N LYS A 26 -7.75 17.28 -5.41
CA LYS A 26 -8.44 17.20 -6.71
C LYS A 26 -9.09 15.83 -6.92
N ARG A 27 -8.40 14.74 -6.57
CA ARG A 27 -8.92 13.37 -6.67
C ARG A 27 -10.04 13.08 -5.66
N ALA A 28 -9.95 13.63 -4.45
CA ALA A 28 -11.00 13.54 -3.45
C ALA A 28 -12.30 14.23 -3.92
N ARG A 29 -12.17 15.38 -4.61
CA ARG A 29 -13.32 16.12 -5.16
C ARG A 29 -13.99 15.43 -6.34
N GLU A 30 -13.27 14.56 -7.06
CA GLU A 30 -13.77 13.88 -8.26
C GLU A 30 -14.53 12.57 -7.97
N ARG A 31 -14.66 12.11 -6.72
CA ARG A 31 -15.33 10.84 -6.34
C ARG A 31 -14.93 9.63 -7.21
N ARG A 32 -13.77 9.66 -7.88
CA ARG A 32 -13.25 8.47 -8.56
C ARG A 32 -12.81 7.51 -7.48
N THR A 33 -13.31 6.29 -7.57
CA THR A 33 -12.79 5.16 -6.80
C THR A 33 -11.29 5.11 -7.05
N VAL A 34 -10.49 5.32 -6.01
CA VAL A 34 -9.04 5.06 -6.01
C VAL A 34 -8.84 3.54 -5.91
N SER A 35 -9.59 2.80 -6.74
CA SER A 35 -9.30 1.42 -7.09
C SER A 35 -8.60 1.47 -8.44
N THR A 36 -7.53 2.26 -8.50
CA THR A 36 -6.52 2.05 -9.52
C THR A 36 -5.67 0.91 -8.98
N ASN A 37 -5.59 -0.19 -9.71
CA ASN A 37 -4.76 -1.32 -9.35
C ASN A 37 -3.30 -0.84 -9.36
N ALA A 38 -2.81 -0.38 -8.21
CA ALA A 38 -1.49 0.26 -8.07
C ALA A 38 -0.36 -0.65 -8.58
N GLY A 39 -0.59 -1.97 -8.56
CA GLY A 39 0.32 -2.94 -9.16
C GLY A 39 0.38 -2.86 -10.68
N GLU A 40 -0.74 -2.63 -11.36
CA GLU A 40 -0.81 -2.51 -12.82
C GLU A 40 -0.16 -1.21 -13.32
N ASP A 41 -0.35 -0.10 -12.61
CA ASP A 41 0.33 1.17 -12.92
C ASP A 41 1.85 1.03 -12.85
N PHE A 42 2.37 0.31 -11.84
CA PHE A 42 3.80 0.05 -11.74
C PHE A 42 4.32 -0.84 -12.88
N LEU A 43 3.59 -1.91 -13.20
CA LEU A 43 3.95 -2.85 -14.27
C LEU A 43 3.87 -2.24 -15.67
N ALA A 44 2.97 -1.28 -15.88
CA ALA A 44 2.83 -0.55 -17.15
C ALA A 44 4.09 0.23 -17.52
N HIS A 45 4.90 0.65 -16.53
CA HIS A 45 6.15 1.38 -16.73
C HIS A 45 7.41 0.48 -16.78
N ALA A 46 7.26 -0.84 -16.67
CA ALA A 46 8.41 -1.75 -16.66
C ALA A 46 9.03 -1.93 -18.06
N THR A 47 10.33 -1.72 -18.17
CA THR A 47 11.11 -1.90 -19.41
C THR A 47 11.31 -3.38 -19.77
N PHE A 48 11.70 -3.66 -21.02
CA PHE A 48 11.90 -5.03 -21.50
C PHE A 48 12.98 -5.79 -20.70
N GLY A 49 14.14 -5.17 -20.44
CA GLY A 49 15.22 -5.79 -19.67
C GLY A 49 14.83 -6.08 -18.23
N GLN A 50 14.01 -5.21 -17.63
CA GLN A 50 13.40 -5.46 -16.33
C GLN A 50 12.53 -6.72 -16.39
N ARG A 51 11.59 -6.83 -17.34
CA ARG A 51 10.70 -8.01 -17.45
C ARG A 51 11.48 -9.32 -17.53
N VAL A 52 12.52 -9.37 -18.38
CA VAL A 52 13.40 -10.53 -18.53
C VAL A 52 14.12 -10.86 -17.22
N ALA A 53 14.63 -9.87 -16.49
CA ALA A 53 15.29 -10.11 -15.20
C ALA A 53 14.33 -10.67 -14.13
N ASP A 54 13.05 -10.28 -14.12
CA ASP A 54 12.04 -10.84 -13.20
C ASP A 54 11.75 -12.30 -13.53
N ASP A 55 11.64 -12.60 -14.82
CA ASP A 55 11.41 -13.97 -15.29
C ASP A 55 12.60 -14.87 -14.94
N ILE A 56 13.83 -14.40 -15.15
CA ILE A 56 15.04 -15.13 -14.78
C ILE A 56 15.13 -15.33 -13.27
N ALA A 57 14.85 -14.30 -12.46
CA ALA A 57 14.86 -14.42 -11.00
C ALA A 57 13.80 -15.41 -10.49
N ARG A 58 12.61 -15.40 -11.09
CA ARG A 58 11.51 -16.31 -10.74
C ARG A 58 11.81 -17.77 -11.12
N VAL A 59 12.40 -18.00 -12.30
CA VAL A 59 12.77 -19.35 -12.75
C VAL A 59 13.98 -19.86 -11.96
N GLY A 60 15.01 -19.03 -11.78
CA GLY A 60 16.22 -19.38 -11.03
C GLY A 60 15.98 -19.61 -9.52
N GLY A 61 14.95 -18.98 -8.95
CA GLY A 61 14.55 -19.17 -7.55
C GLY A 61 13.60 -20.34 -7.28
N SER A 62 13.19 -21.09 -8.30
CA SER A 62 12.26 -22.21 -8.12
C SER A 62 12.95 -23.46 -7.56
N TRP A 63 12.32 -24.12 -6.60
CA TRP A 63 12.77 -25.41 -6.05
C TRP A 63 12.97 -26.48 -7.13
N GLY A 64 12.11 -26.49 -8.16
CA GLY A 64 12.24 -27.45 -9.27
C GLY A 64 13.49 -27.22 -10.12
N PHE A 65 13.88 -25.95 -10.33
CA PHE A 65 15.10 -25.61 -11.07
C PHE A 65 16.34 -26.03 -10.28
N ILE A 66 16.38 -25.79 -8.97
CA ILE A 66 17.49 -26.19 -8.10
C ILE A 66 17.72 -27.71 -8.14
N ILE A 67 16.63 -28.49 -8.01
CA ILE A 67 16.72 -29.96 -8.04
C ILE A 67 17.17 -30.45 -9.42
N GLY A 68 16.58 -29.92 -10.50
CA GLY A 68 16.97 -30.28 -11.87
C GLY A 68 18.42 -29.95 -12.19
N PHE A 69 18.89 -28.78 -11.74
CA PHE A 69 20.28 -28.35 -11.88
C PHE A 69 21.24 -29.27 -11.11
N MET A 70 20.90 -29.65 -9.87
CA MET A 70 21.70 -30.60 -9.09
C MET A 70 21.79 -31.97 -9.77
N LEU A 71 20.67 -32.49 -10.29
CA LEU A 71 20.64 -33.75 -11.04
C LEU A 71 21.50 -33.67 -12.31
N PHE A 72 21.46 -32.54 -13.03
CA PHE A 72 22.32 -32.30 -14.18
C PHE A 72 23.80 -32.33 -13.82
N LEU A 73 24.21 -31.67 -12.72
CA LEU A 73 25.60 -31.71 -12.25
C LEU A 73 26.05 -33.13 -11.92
N VAL A 74 25.23 -33.90 -11.20
CA VAL A 74 25.52 -35.30 -10.86
C VAL A 74 25.64 -36.16 -12.14
N ALA A 75 24.70 -35.99 -13.07
CA ALA A 75 24.74 -36.70 -14.36
C ALA A 75 26.00 -36.34 -15.18
N TRP A 76 26.41 -35.07 -15.20
CA TRP A 76 27.61 -34.61 -15.89
C TRP A 76 28.89 -35.25 -15.32
N VAL A 77 28.99 -35.30 -13.99
CA VAL A 77 30.09 -35.95 -13.28
C VAL A 77 30.11 -37.44 -13.60
N ILE A 78 28.98 -38.16 -13.50
CA ILE A 78 28.89 -39.59 -13.81
C ILE A 78 29.28 -39.86 -15.28
N LEU A 79 28.78 -39.05 -16.22
CA LEU A 79 29.08 -39.19 -17.64
C LEU A 79 30.58 -39.07 -17.93
N ASN A 80 31.24 -38.04 -17.40
CA ASN A 80 32.66 -37.81 -17.65
C ASN A 80 33.57 -38.79 -16.88
N THR A 81 33.17 -39.27 -15.70
CA THR A 81 34.00 -40.16 -14.88
C THR A 81 33.83 -41.63 -15.20
N VAL A 82 32.60 -42.09 -15.41
CA VAL A 82 32.29 -43.53 -15.56
C VAL A 82 32.17 -43.92 -17.02
N ILE A 83 31.45 -43.13 -17.82
CA ILE A 83 31.09 -43.49 -19.19
C ILE A 83 32.18 -43.08 -20.18
N LEU A 84 32.80 -41.93 -19.96
CA LEU A 84 33.82 -41.36 -20.85
C LEU A 84 35.25 -41.48 -20.31
N ALA A 85 35.53 -42.50 -19.49
CA ALA A 85 36.78 -42.66 -18.75
C ALA A 85 38.07 -42.59 -19.59
N THR A 86 38.04 -42.97 -20.88
CA THR A 86 39.21 -42.96 -21.79
C THR A 86 39.24 -41.77 -22.75
N GLY A 87 38.22 -40.90 -22.76
CA GLY A 87 38.08 -39.77 -23.68
C GLY A 87 37.25 -38.63 -23.08
N ALA A 88 37.40 -38.42 -21.77
CA ALA A 88 36.57 -37.48 -21.02
C ALA A 88 36.78 -36.05 -21.55
N LEU A 89 35.67 -35.37 -21.83
CA LEU A 89 35.67 -33.98 -22.25
C LEU A 89 36.06 -33.06 -21.08
N ASP A 90 35.70 -33.45 -19.85
CA ASP A 90 36.04 -32.73 -18.62
C ASP A 90 36.55 -33.71 -17.54
N PRO A 91 37.81 -34.17 -17.61
CA PRO A 91 38.40 -35.05 -16.61
C PRO A 91 38.49 -34.38 -15.23
N TYR A 92 38.52 -35.18 -14.17
CA TYR A 92 38.81 -34.68 -12.82
C TYR A 92 40.11 -33.86 -12.84
N PRO A 93 40.11 -32.57 -12.41
CA PRO A 93 39.23 -31.93 -11.43
C PRO A 93 38.03 -31.09 -11.97
N PHE A 94 37.52 -31.36 -13.19
CA PHE A 94 36.36 -30.69 -13.80
C PHE A 94 36.51 -29.18 -14.04
N ILE A 95 37.54 -28.79 -14.79
CA ILE A 95 37.86 -27.37 -15.06
C ILE A 95 36.75 -26.70 -15.86
N PHE A 96 36.14 -27.41 -16.82
CA PHE A 96 35.08 -26.82 -17.65
C PHE A 96 33.82 -26.57 -16.84
N LEU A 97 33.41 -27.55 -16.01
CA LEU A 97 32.28 -27.38 -15.11
C LEU A 97 32.52 -26.23 -14.12
N ASN A 98 33.72 -26.14 -13.56
CA ASN A 98 34.09 -25.06 -12.64
C ASN A 98 34.00 -23.68 -13.30
N LEU A 99 34.49 -23.56 -14.53
CA LEU A 99 34.41 -22.33 -15.30
C LEU A 99 32.95 -21.91 -15.54
N LEU A 100 32.11 -22.87 -15.94
CA LEU A 100 30.69 -22.62 -16.21
C LEU A 100 29.94 -22.20 -14.94
N LEU A 101 30.19 -22.86 -13.80
CA LEU A 101 29.61 -22.49 -12.51
C LEU A 101 30.05 -21.09 -12.06
N SER A 102 31.33 -20.75 -12.27
CA SER A 102 31.87 -19.43 -11.93
C SER A 102 31.23 -18.32 -12.77
N MET A 103 31.06 -18.54 -14.08
CA MET A 103 30.36 -17.61 -14.97
C MET A 103 28.89 -17.45 -14.58
N LEU A 104 28.22 -18.56 -14.24
CA LEU A 104 26.83 -18.55 -13.79
C LEU A 104 26.68 -17.71 -12.51
N ALA A 105 27.53 -17.95 -11.51
CA ALA A 105 27.53 -17.19 -10.25
C ALA A 105 27.81 -15.70 -10.46
N ALA A 106 28.75 -15.35 -11.35
CA ALA A 106 29.10 -13.97 -11.66
C ALA A 106 27.92 -13.18 -12.25
N ILE A 107 27.10 -13.81 -13.09
CA ILE A 107 25.91 -13.19 -13.69
C ILE A 107 24.72 -13.18 -12.72
N GLN A 108 24.64 -14.15 -11.80
CA GLN A 108 23.56 -14.24 -10.82
C GLN A 108 23.52 -13.04 -9.87
N ALA A 109 24.66 -12.61 -9.32
CA ALA A 109 24.67 -11.54 -8.31
C ALA A 109 24.06 -10.20 -8.81
N PRO A 110 24.42 -9.68 -10.00
CA PRO A 110 23.77 -8.50 -10.57
C PRO A 110 22.27 -8.68 -10.85
N ILE A 111 21.85 -9.86 -11.35
CA ILE A 111 20.43 -10.13 -11.63
C ILE A 111 19.62 -10.14 -10.33
N ILE A 112 20.14 -10.78 -9.28
CA ILE A 112 19.52 -10.78 -7.96
C ILE A 112 19.43 -9.34 -7.44
N MET A 113 20.51 -8.55 -7.55
CA MET A 113 20.52 -7.14 -7.11
C MET A 113 19.53 -6.28 -7.89
N MET A 114 19.41 -6.47 -9.21
CA MET A 114 18.42 -5.79 -10.04
C MET A 114 16.98 -6.17 -9.65
N SER A 115 16.72 -7.45 -9.40
CA SER A 115 15.42 -7.93 -8.91
C SER A 115 15.09 -7.33 -7.55
N GLN A 116 16.06 -7.28 -6.62
CA GLN A 116 15.90 -6.68 -5.30
C GLN A 116 15.66 -5.17 -5.37
N ASN A 117 16.40 -4.43 -6.20
CA ASN A 117 16.20 -2.99 -6.37
C ASN A 117 14.78 -2.69 -6.88
N ARG A 118 14.27 -3.50 -7.81
CA ARG A 118 12.90 -3.36 -8.30
C ARG A 118 11.83 -3.76 -7.28
N GLN A 119 12.05 -4.80 -6.48
CA GLN A 119 11.15 -5.11 -5.36
C GLN A 119 11.08 -3.94 -4.37
N THR A 120 12.23 -3.34 -4.05
CA THR A 120 12.31 -2.16 -3.18
C THR A 120 11.58 -0.95 -3.78
N GLU A 121 11.70 -0.71 -5.09
CA GLU A 121 10.94 0.35 -5.77
C GLU A 121 9.44 0.12 -5.73
N ARG A 122 8.98 -1.13 -5.95
CA ARG A 122 7.57 -1.52 -5.79
C ARG A 122 7.07 -1.28 -4.39
N ASP A 123 7.83 -1.72 -3.39
CA ASP A 123 7.43 -1.60 -1.98
C ASP A 123 7.35 -0.13 -1.56
N ARG A 124 8.27 0.72 -2.03
CA ARG A 124 8.21 2.18 -1.83
C ARG A 124 6.97 2.80 -2.47
N PHE A 125 6.64 2.40 -3.70
CA PHE A 125 5.45 2.89 -4.39
C PHE A 125 4.15 2.48 -3.68
N MET A 126 4.06 1.22 -3.25
CA MET A 126 2.91 0.73 -2.48
C MET A 126 2.78 1.43 -1.14
N ALA A 127 3.87 1.59 -0.39
CA ALA A 127 3.86 2.31 0.88
C ALA A 127 3.40 3.77 0.72
N ALA A 128 3.83 4.45 -0.34
CA ALA A 128 3.37 5.81 -0.65
C ALA A 128 1.86 5.85 -0.96
N LYS A 129 1.34 4.82 -1.62
CA LYS A 129 -0.10 4.70 -1.93
C LYS A 129 -0.93 4.39 -0.70
N ASP A 130 -0.47 3.47 0.14
CA ASP A 130 -1.13 3.15 1.40
C ASP A 130 -1.19 4.38 2.31
N TYR A 131 -0.12 5.18 2.34
CA TYR A 131 -0.11 6.46 3.05
C TYR A 131 -1.17 7.44 2.50
N GLU A 132 -1.28 7.59 1.17
CA GLU A 132 -2.30 8.44 0.53
C GLU A 132 -3.73 8.01 0.90
N ILE A 133 -3.99 6.70 0.91
CA ILE A 133 -5.29 6.13 1.28
C ILE A 133 -5.58 6.34 2.76
N ASN A 134 -4.61 6.08 3.64
CA ASN A 134 -4.78 6.23 5.08
C ASN A 134 -5.07 7.68 5.46
N LEU A 135 -4.32 8.63 4.88
CA LEU A 135 -4.56 10.06 5.10
C LEU A 135 -5.97 10.48 4.64
N LYS A 136 -6.43 9.97 3.50
CA LYS A 136 -7.79 10.24 3.02
C LYS A 136 -8.85 9.68 3.97
N ALA A 137 -8.65 8.46 4.47
CA ALA A 137 -9.56 7.84 5.42
C ALA A 137 -9.62 8.63 6.74
N GLU A 138 -8.47 9.09 7.25
CA GLU A 138 -8.40 9.94 8.44
C GLU A 138 -9.20 11.26 8.26
N ILE A 139 -9.03 11.92 7.11
CA ILE A 139 -9.81 13.13 6.78
C ILE A 139 -11.32 12.84 6.74
N GLU A 140 -11.72 11.73 6.14
CA GLU A 140 -13.13 11.35 6.02
C GLU A 140 -13.75 11.04 7.39
N VAL A 141 -12.99 10.38 8.28
CA VAL A 141 -13.40 10.12 9.67
C VAL A 141 -13.54 11.42 10.45
N LEU A 142 -12.57 12.34 10.36
CA LEU A 142 -12.65 13.64 11.04
C LEU A 142 -13.84 14.47 10.55
N ALA A 143 -14.08 14.49 9.24
CA ALA A 143 -15.23 15.18 8.65
C ALA A 143 -16.56 14.58 9.12
N LEU A 144 -16.64 13.26 9.23
CA LEU A 144 -17.82 12.58 9.76
C LEU A 144 -18.03 12.88 11.25
N HIS A 145 -16.97 12.86 12.04
CA HIS A 145 -17.02 13.16 13.47
C HIS A 145 -17.56 14.58 13.73
N HIS A 146 -17.00 15.57 13.01
CA HIS A 146 -17.49 16.95 13.11
C HIS A 146 -18.95 17.10 12.74
N LYS A 147 -19.42 16.40 11.70
CA LYS A 147 -20.82 16.41 11.30
C LYS A 147 -21.73 15.80 12.37
N ILE A 148 -21.28 14.72 13.01
CA ILE A 148 -22.01 14.09 14.12
C ILE A 148 -22.08 15.05 15.30
N ASP A 149 -20.98 15.70 15.66
CA ASP A 149 -20.95 16.68 16.76
C ASP A 149 -21.92 17.86 16.49
N GLU A 150 -21.97 18.37 15.26
CA GLU A 150 -22.92 19.43 14.87
C GLU A 150 -24.38 19.00 15.08
N GLU A 151 -24.75 17.80 14.61
CA GLU A 151 -26.12 17.27 14.77
C GLU A 151 -26.45 16.95 16.23
N VAL A 152 -25.51 16.37 16.98
CA VAL A 152 -25.68 16.08 18.42
C VAL A 152 -25.88 17.38 19.22
N VAL A 153 -25.09 18.42 18.93
CA VAL A 153 -25.25 19.72 19.58
C VAL A 153 -26.60 20.35 19.23
N LYS A 154 -27.11 20.13 18.01
CA LYS A 154 -28.42 20.62 17.58
C LYS A 154 -29.55 19.89 18.33
N GLU A 155 -29.56 18.55 18.34
CA GLU A 155 -30.56 17.78 19.10
C GLU A 155 -30.54 18.11 20.59
N LEU A 156 -29.36 18.28 21.19
CA LEU A 156 -29.22 18.69 22.59
C LEU A 156 -29.84 20.07 22.85
N ARG A 157 -29.71 21.02 21.92
CA ARG A 157 -30.32 22.35 22.04
C ARG A 157 -31.84 22.26 21.94
N GLU A 158 -32.36 21.47 21.01
CA GLU A 158 -33.80 21.26 20.82
C GLU A 158 -34.43 20.61 22.07
N ALA A 159 -33.85 19.49 22.55
CA ALA A 159 -34.30 18.82 23.76
C ALA A 159 -34.27 19.75 24.99
N ARG A 160 -33.24 20.60 25.10
CA ARG A 160 -33.14 21.57 26.20
C ARG A 160 -34.24 22.64 26.12
N GLN A 161 -34.58 23.11 24.92
CA GLN A 161 -35.68 24.06 24.72
C GLN A 161 -37.02 23.44 25.09
N GLU A 162 -37.28 22.18 24.71
CA GLU A 162 -38.50 21.46 25.10
C GLU A 162 -38.63 21.33 26.63
N ILE A 163 -37.54 20.99 27.32
CA ILE A 163 -37.52 20.94 28.79
C ILE A 163 -37.85 22.31 29.40
N TYR A 164 -37.28 23.39 28.88
CA TYR A 164 -37.57 24.74 29.37
C TYR A 164 -39.04 25.13 29.13
N ALA A 165 -39.59 24.82 27.96
CA ALA A 165 -40.99 25.08 27.64
C ALA A 165 -41.94 24.30 28.56
N LEU A 166 -41.66 23.02 28.80
CA LEU A 166 -42.44 22.18 29.70
C LEU A 166 -42.40 22.72 31.14
N ARG A 167 -41.22 23.15 31.60
CA ARG A 167 -41.06 23.77 32.92
C ARG A 167 -41.91 25.03 33.08
N GLN A 168 -41.90 25.93 32.09
CA GLN A 168 -42.72 27.15 32.13
C GLN A 168 -44.23 26.84 32.12
N ALA A 169 -44.65 25.84 31.34
CA ALA A 169 -46.04 25.38 31.33
C ALA A 169 -46.48 24.85 32.70
N ILE A 170 -45.60 24.10 33.39
CA ILE A 170 -45.88 23.61 34.74
C ILE A 170 -45.96 24.77 35.75
N GLU A 171 -45.02 25.72 35.72
CA GLU A 171 -45.01 26.88 36.63
C GLU A 171 -46.26 27.77 36.44
N THR A 172 -46.70 27.99 35.19
CA THR A 172 -47.91 28.76 34.89
C THR A 172 -49.21 28.05 35.30
N LEU A 173 -49.30 26.73 35.11
CA LEU A 173 -50.44 25.94 35.60
C LEU A 173 -50.48 25.93 37.14
N SER A 174 -49.32 25.77 37.79
CA SER A 174 -49.21 25.79 39.24
C SER A 174 -49.61 27.14 39.84
N SER A 175 -49.18 28.26 39.25
CA SER A 175 -49.54 29.61 39.73
C SER A 175 -51.04 29.90 39.53
N LYS A 176 -51.62 29.47 38.40
CA LYS A 176 -53.05 29.61 38.13
C LYS A 176 -53.90 28.77 39.09
N ALA A 177 -53.46 27.55 39.41
CA ALA A 177 -54.13 26.71 40.41
C ALA A 177 -54.11 27.35 41.80
N HIS A 178 -52.97 27.95 42.19
CA HIS A 178 -52.83 28.64 43.47
C HIS A 178 -53.71 29.89 43.58
N ASN A 179 -53.84 30.67 42.50
CA ASN A 179 -54.74 31.84 42.46
C ASN A 179 -56.23 31.51 42.39
N SER A 180 -56.60 30.26 42.05
CA SER A 180 -58.00 29.84 42.00
C SER A 180 -58.52 29.30 43.35
N GLN A 181 -57.65 29.13 44.34
CA GLN A 181 -57.97 28.59 45.67
C GLN A 181 -58.06 29.68 46.77
N ASN A 182 -57.69 30.92 46.46
CA ASN A 182 -57.92 32.12 47.28
C ASN A 182 -59.11 32.91 46.73
#